data_AF-A0A8T8WS36-F1
#
_entry.id   AF-A0A8T8WS36-F1
#
_cell.length_a   1.000
_cell.length_b   1.000
_cell.length_c   1.000
_cell.angle_alpha   90.00
_cell.angle_beta   90.00
_cell.angle_gamma   90.00
#
_symmetry.space_group_name_H-M   'P 1'
#
loop_
_entity.id
_entity.type
_entity.pdbx_description
1 polymer ?
#
loop_
_entity_poly.entity_id
_entity_poly.type
_entity_poly.pdbx_seq_one_letter_code
_entity_poly.pdbx_strand_id
1 'polypeptide(L)'
;MNPSPLTSSETKLPACPAPVCAELDKGGGVRLGSHTFAIYSCAALPPSWPQLRDDVTTYTQLTACAARVCETLPVLLNLDPCTLAQLASLPASTSRSIGTIPTVPWFLLHASMFERHCVIGHGSTVESLLVILQRPWCVLEACCSNTETIIALRDFALVAAQVDPDRYDAAVRLLSHESGARGTLGRDLIYRTKHVCASRSSLAAVRSIYVASTLTAVTSYNRFWLSLICTCAVYVEIPFSEVVRQMRDDLMLLRQIGNQVM
;
A
#
# COMPACT_ATOMS: atom_id res chain seq x y z
N MET A 1 -49.00 -22.53 -28.90
CA MET A 1 -48.25 -21.28 -29.10
C MET A 1 -47.57 -20.95 -27.78
N ASN A 2 -46.24 -20.93 -27.79
CA ASN A 2 -45.40 -20.73 -26.61
C ASN A 2 -45.55 -19.31 -26.04
N PRO A 3 -45.73 -19.14 -24.73
CA PRO A 3 -45.33 -17.90 -24.07
C PRO A 3 -43.82 -17.94 -23.83
N SER A 4 -43.12 -16.95 -24.36
CA SER A 4 -41.70 -16.69 -24.11
C SER A 4 -41.44 -16.51 -22.61
N PRO A 5 -40.35 -17.06 -22.03
CA PRO A 5 -39.96 -16.73 -20.67
C PRO A 5 -39.34 -15.33 -20.67
N LEU A 6 -39.95 -14.43 -19.89
CA LEU A 6 -39.31 -13.22 -19.39
C LEU A 6 -38.01 -13.64 -18.69
N THR A 7 -36.87 -13.33 -19.33
CA THR A 7 -35.57 -13.41 -18.70
C THR A 7 -35.56 -12.45 -17.53
N SER A 8 -35.64 -13.00 -16.32
CA SER A 8 -35.30 -12.31 -15.09
C SER A 8 -33.89 -11.78 -15.23
N SER A 9 -33.74 -10.46 -15.32
CA SER A 9 -32.46 -9.81 -15.11
C SER A 9 -32.01 -10.12 -13.68
N GLU A 10 -31.18 -11.14 -13.53
CA GLU A 10 -30.40 -11.36 -12.32
C GLU A 10 -29.61 -10.07 -12.06
N THR A 11 -30.10 -9.27 -11.11
CA THR A 11 -29.29 -8.29 -10.40
C THR A 11 -28.15 -9.05 -9.73
N LYS A 12 -27.05 -9.26 -10.47
CA LYS A 12 -25.79 -9.73 -9.91
C LYS A 12 -25.45 -8.79 -8.75
N LEU A 13 -25.35 -9.35 -7.55
CA LEU A 13 -24.73 -8.69 -6.40
C LEU A 13 -23.46 -7.97 -6.85
N PRO A 14 -23.14 -6.78 -6.30
CA PRO A 14 -21.99 -6.01 -6.75
C PRO A 14 -20.75 -6.90 -6.66
N ALA A 15 -20.08 -7.05 -7.81
CA ALA A 15 -18.81 -7.75 -7.89
C ALA A 15 -17.87 -7.14 -6.85
N CYS A 16 -17.05 -7.98 -6.21
CA CYS A 16 -15.95 -7.51 -5.38
C CYS A 16 -15.23 -6.37 -6.12
N PRO A 17 -15.06 -5.18 -5.50
CA PRO A 17 -14.53 -4.02 -6.22
C PRO A 17 -13.03 -4.13 -6.51
N ALA A 18 -12.31 -5.01 -5.81
CA ALA A 18 -10.88 -5.23 -6.02
C ALA A 18 -10.52 -5.73 -7.45
N PRO A 19 -11.25 -6.68 -8.06
CA PRO A 19 -11.10 -7.02 -9.48
C PRO A 19 -11.22 -5.82 -10.43
N VAL A 20 -12.17 -4.91 -10.20
CA VAL A 20 -12.33 -3.71 -11.04
C VAL A 20 -11.10 -2.81 -10.89
N CYS A 21 -10.61 -2.62 -9.66
CA CYS A 21 -9.36 -1.90 -9.43
C CYS A 21 -8.18 -2.57 -10.14
N ALA A 22 -8.09 -3.91 -10.11
CA ALA A 22 -7.01 -4.64 -10.79
C ALA A 22 -7.04 -4.46 -12.31
N GLU A 23 -8.23 -4.45 -12.92
CA GLU A 23 -8.39 -4.17 -14.36
C GLU A 23 -8.02 -2.72 -14.72
N LEU A 24 -8.30 -1.78 -13.83
CA LEU A 24 -7.95 -0.37 -14.00
C LEU A 24 -6.47 -0.09 -13.73
N ASP A 25 -5.81 -0.89 -12.89
CA ASP A 25 -4.42 -0.69 -12.52
C ASP A 25 -3.49 -1.15 -13.64
N LYS A 26 -3.18 -0.19 -14.51
CA LYS A 26 -2.24 -0.36 -15.61
C LYS A 26 -0.78 -0.14 -15.16
N GLY A 27 -0.47 -0.46 -13.91
CA GLY A 27 0.84 -0.27 -13.26
C GLY A 27 1.05 1.12 -12.65
N GLY A 28 0.02 1.99 -12.74
CA GLY A 28 0.02 3.33 -12.18
C GLY A 28 -0.79 3.47 -10.89
N GLY A 29 -1.49 2.42 -10.46
CA GLY A 29 -2.46 2.49 -9.37
C GLY A 29 -3.83 3.01 -9.84
N VAL A 30 -4.74 3.12 -8.87
CA VAL A 30 -6.14 3.53 -9.09
C VAL A 30 -6.44 4.71 -8.19
N ARG A 31 -7.22 5.68 -8.69
CA ARG A 31 -7.78 6.76 -7.89
C ARG A 31 -9.29 6.58 -7.72
N LEU A 32 -9.81 7.05 -6.60
CA LEU A 32 -11.23 7.26 -6.36
C LEU A 32 -11.52 8.75 -6.34
N GLY A 33 -12.34 9.22 -7.29
CA GLY A 33 -12.56 10.66 -7.46
C GLY A 33 -11.24 11.38 -7.83
N SER A 34 -11.14 12.68 -7.52
CA SER A 34 -9.99 13.50 -7.93
C SER A 34 -8.82 13.51 -6.93
N HIS A 35 -9.04 13.16 -5.66
CA HIS A 35 -8.08 13.43 -4.59
C HIS A 35 -7.78 12.23 -3.67
N THR A 36 -8.25 11.03 -4.01
CA THR A 36 -8.03 9.84 -3.18
C THR A 36 -7.33 8.75 -3.97
N PHE A 37 -6.19 8.27 -3.47
CA PHE A 37 -5.55 7.06 -3.98
C PHE A 37 -6.22 5.82 -3.39
N ALA A 38 -6.55 4.85 -4.23
CA ALA A 38 -7.23 3.62 -3.85
C ALA A 38 -6.20 2.48 -3.68
N ILE A 39 -6.04 2.03 -2.44
CA ILE A 39 -5.26 0.86 -2.08
C ILE A 39 -6.18 -0.36 -2.18
N TYR A 40 -5.77 -1.38 -2.91
CA TYR A 40 -6.57 -2.58 -3.10
C TYR A 40 -5.67 -3.80 -3.27
N SER A 41 -6.24 -4.98 -3.10
CA SER A 41 -5.52 -6.24 -3.34
C SER A 41 -6.51 -7.33 -3.70
N CYS A 42 -6.15 -8.12 -4.71
CA CYS A 42 -6.90 -9.32 -5.10
C CYS A 42 -6.40 -10.58 -4.39
N ALA A 43 -5.61 -10.44 -3.32
CA ALA A 43 -5.15 -11.60 -2.55
C ALA A 43 -6.34 -12.28 -1.86
N ALA A 44 -6.26 -13.60 -1.74
CA ALA A 44 -7.18 -14.33 -0.88
C ALA A 44 -6.95 -13.95 0.59
N LEU A 45 -7.98 -14.19 1.41
CA LEU A 45 -7.83 -14.19 2.86
C LEU A 45 -6.72 -15.16 3.29
N PRO A 46 -5.99 -14.86 4.38
CA PRO A 46 -4.97 -15.76 4.87
C PRO A 46 -5.62 -17.11 5.28
N PRO A 47 -4.95 -18.25 5.10
CA PRO A 47 -5.45 -19.54 5.59
C PRO A 47 -5.67 -19.58 7.11
N SER A 48 -5.01 -18.71 7.86
CA SER A 48 -5.21 -18.50 9.30
C SER A 48 -6.48 -17.71 9.64
N TRP A 49 -7.22 -17.20 8.65
CA TRP A 49 -8.45 -16.42 8.86
C TRP A 49 -9.49 -17.13 9.75
N PRO A 50 -9.82 -18.43 9.54
CA PRO A 50 -10.77 -19.11 10.43
C PRO A 50 -10.31 -19.08 11.88
N GLN A 51 -9.02 -19.35 12.14
CA GLN A 51 -8.45 -19.29 13.49
C GLN A 51 -8.51 -17.87 14.08
N LEU A 52 -8.16 -16.85 13.30
CA LEU A 52 -8.23 -15.45 13.69
C LEU A 52 -9.66 -15.00 14.05
N ARG A 53 -10.66 -15.52 13.33
CA ARG A 53 -12.08 -15.19 13.52
C ARG A 53 -12.69 -15.95 14.70
N ASP A 54 -12.32 -17.21 14.86
CA ASP A 54 -12.91 -18.10 15.87
C ASP A 54 -12.32 -17.83 17.27
N ASP A 55 -11.11 -17.25 17.37
CA ASP A 55 -10.60 -16.67 18.63
C ASP A 55 -11.23 -15.31 18.91
N VAL A 56 -12.22 -15.31 19.82
CA VAL A 56 -12.96 -14.12 20.24
C VAL A 56 -12.05 -13.00 20.75
N THR A 57 -10.97 -13.32 21.46
CA THR A 57 -10.09 -12.30 22.06
C THR A 57 -9.32 -11.58 20.96
N THR A 58 -8.66 -12.35 20.08
CA THR A 58 -7.92 -11.79 18.95
C THR A 58 -8.84 -11.07 17.97
N TYR A 59 -10.00 -11.64 17.64
CA TYR A 59 -10.94 -11.02 16.73
C TYR A 59 -11.48 -9.67 17.25
N THR A 60 -11.74 -9.59 18.55
CA THR A 60 -12.16 -8.33 19.20
C THR A 60 -11.04 -7.29 19.12
N GLN A 61 -9.79 -7.67 19.38
CA GLN A 61 -8.64 -6.77 19.25
C GLN A 61 -8.43 -6.29 17.81
N LEU A 62 -8.55 -7.19 16.82
CA LEU A 62 -8.48 -6.83 15.41
C LEU A 62 -9.59 -5.86 15.02
N THR A 63 -10.81 -6.09 15.49
CA THR A 63 -11.95 -5.21 15.23
C THR A 63 -11.73 -3.81 15.83
N ALA A 64 -11.23 -3.73 17.06
CA ALA A 64 -10.90 -2.46 17.70
C ALA A 64 -9.75 -1.73 16.96
N CYS A 65 -8.70 -2.45 16.55
CA CYS A 65 -7.62 -1.87 15.76
C CYS A 65 -8.11 -1.40 14.39
N ALA A 66 -8.96 -2.19 13.72
CA ALA A 66 -9.54 -1.84 12.43
C ALA A 66 -10.40 -0.58 12.51
N ALA A 67 -11.18 -0.43 13.58
CA ALA A 67 -11.95 0.79 13.81
C ALA A 67 -11.05 2.03 13.88
N ARG A 68 -9.93 1.96 14.61
CA ARG A 68 -8.94 3.04 14.67
C ARG A 68 -8.27 3.32 13.33
N VAL A 69 -7.96 2.29 12.55
CA VAL A 69 -7.44 2.46 11.18
C VAL A 69 -8.46 3.25 10.35
N CYS A 70 -9.74 2.90 10.41
CA CYS A 70 -10.80 3.57 9.65
C CYS A 70 -11.02 5.04 10.00
N GLU A 71 -10.56 5.53 11.15
CA GLU A 71 -10.64 6.95 11.50
C GLU A 71 -9.79 7.82 10.56
N THR A 72 -8.72 7.25 9.97
CA THR A 72 -7.73 7.98 9.17
C THR A 72 -7.49 7.39 7.78
N LEU A 73 -7.78 6.10 7.60
CA LEU A 73 -7.72 5.39 6.32
C LEU A 73 -9.06 4.66 6.10
N PRO A 74 -10.03 5.29 5.39
CA PRO A 74 -11.33 4.70 5.16
C PRO A 74 -11.22 3.37 4.41
N VAL A 75 -11.91 2.34 4.91
CA VAL A 75 -12.09 1.06 4.22
C VAL A 75 -13.47 1.03 3.60
N LEU A 76 -13.53 1.16 2.28
CA LEU A 76 -14.76 1.18 1.51
C LEU A 76 -15.09 -0.23 1.06
N LEU A 77 -16.20 -0.75 1.58
CA LEU A 77 -16.70 -2.10 1.31
C LEU A 77 -17.87 -2.03 0.33
N ASN A 78 -17.96 -3.00 -0.57
CA ASN A 78 -19.12 -3.23 -1.44
C ASN A 78 -19.63 -1.93 -2.11
N LEU A 79 -18.74 -1.26 -2.84
CA LEU A 79 -19.00 0.02 -3.48
C LEU A 79 -20.31 0.00 -4.29
N ASP A 80 -21.13 1.02 -4.09
CA ASP A 80 -22.30 1.23 -4.92
C ASP A 80 -21.89 1.61 -6.37
N PRO A 81 -22.77 1.44 -7.36
CA PRO A 81 -22.44 1.72 -8.76
C PRO A 81 -21.94 3.15 -9.03
N CYS A 82 -22.45 4.15 -8.31
CA CYS A 82 -22.04 5.54 -8.49
C CYS A 82 -20.62 5.77 -7.98
N THR A 83 -20.25 5.17 -6.83
CA THR A 83 -18.89 5.23 -6.30
C THR A 83 -17.92 4.43 -7.17
N LEU A 84 -18.34 3.26 -7.66
CA LEU A 84 -17.54 2.44 -8.58
C LEU A 84 -17.23 3.18 -9.89
N ALA A 85 -18.18 3.95 -10.42
CA ALA A 85 -17.97 4.78 -11.61
C ALA A 85 -16.94 5.92 -11.42
N GLN A 86 -16.59 6.26 -10.16
CA GLN A 86 -15.56 7.26 -9.86
C GLN A 86 -14.14 6.67 -9.82
N LEU A 87 -14.00 5.34 -9.91
CA LEU A 87 -12.69 4.70 -10.01
C LEU A 87 -12.08 4.99 -11.37
N ALA A 88 -10.80 5.37 -11.37
CA ALA A 88 -10.08 5.66 -12.60
C ALA A 88 -8.62 5.19 -12.52
N SER A 89 -8.13 4.72 -13.66
CA SER A 89 -6.72 4.38 -13.86
C SER A 89 -5.83 5.63 -13.77
N LEU A 90 -4.69 5.49 -13.11
CA LEU A 90 -3.65 6.52 -13.10
C LEU A 90 -2.62 6.28 -14.22
N PRO A 91 -2.05 7.35 -14.79
CA PRO A 91 -1.21 7.24 -15.98
C PRO A 91 0.15 6.60 -15.70
N ALA A 92 0.37 5.36 -16.10
CA ALA A 92 1.71 4.78 -16.11
C ALA A 92 2.48 5.17 -17.39
N SER A 93 3.80 5.39 -17.30
CA SER A 93 4.62 5.53 -18.51
C SER A 93 4.62 4.23 -19.29
N THR A 94 4.11 4.25 -20.52
CA THR A 94 4.15 3.14 -21.47
C THR A 94 5.51 2.96 -22.14
N SER A 95 6.53 3.74 -21.75
CA SER A 95 7.89 3.57 -22.24
C SER A 95 8.34 2.14 -21.95
N ARG A 96 8.42 1.31 -22.99
CA ARG A 96 9.03 -0.03 -22.92
C ARG A 96 10.36 0.12 -22.21
N SER A 97 10.67 -0.79 -21.28
CA SER A 97 11.95 -0.85 -20.60
C SER A 97 13.09 -0.58 -21.60
N ILE A 98 13.82 0.53 -21.43
CA ILE A 98 15.02 0.77 -22.21
C ILE A 98 16.08 -0.16 -21.63
N GLY A 99 16.21 -1.36 -22.19
CA GLY A 99 17.12 -2.39 -21.70
C GLY A 99 16.61 -3.16 -20.47
N THR A 100 17.50 -3.41 -19.50
CA THR A 100 17.28 -4.25 -18.30
C THR A 100 16.77 -3.49 -17.06
N ILE A 101 16.65 -2.16 -17.13
CA ILE A 101 16.20 -1.35 -15.99
C ILE A 101 14.67 -1.42 -15.90
N PRO A 102 14.10 -1.85 -14.76
CA PRO A 102 12.65 -1.92 -14.57
C PRO A 102 12.02 -0.53 -14.72
N THR A 103 10.82 -0.49 -15.30
CA THR A 103 10.01 0.74 -15.37
C THR A 103 9.84 1.34 -13.98
N VAL A 104 9.94 2.66 -13.87
CA VAL A 104 9.73 3.45 -12.65
C VAL A 104 8.46 2.99 -11.89
N PRO A 105 8.44 2.94 -10.54
CA PRO A 105 7.32 2.40 -9.77
C PRO A 105 6.16 3.41 -9.70
N TRP A 106 5.47 3.63 -10.82
CA TRP A 106 4.44 4.66 -10.96
C TRP A 106 3.32 4.57 -9.93
N PHE A 107 2.87 3.36 -9.58
CA PHE A 107 1.88 3.14 -8.53
C PHE A 107 2.26 3.84 -7.21
N LEU A 108 3.52 3.71 -6.79
CA LEU A 108 3.99 4.25 -5.52
C LEU A 108 4.28 5.75 -5.62
N LEU A 109 4.80 6.21 -6.76
CA LEU A 109 4.97 7.64 -7.00
C LEU A 109 3.63 8.36 -6.97
N HIS A 110 2.60 7.80 -7.60
CA HIS A 110 1.26 8.38 -7.53
C HIS A 110 0.70 8.31 -6.13
N ALA A 111 0.85 7.20 -5.40
CA ALA A 111 0.41 7.12 -4.00
C ALA A 111 0.96 8.29 -3.16
N SER A 112 2.20 8.74 -3.42
CA SER A 112 2.80 9.90 -2.74
C SER A 112 2.27 11.27 -3.18
N MET A 113 1.53 11.36 -4.28
CA MET A 113 0.93 12.60 -4.79
C MET A 113 -0.45 12.89 -4.24
N PHE A 114 -1.13 11.88 -3.70
CA PHE A 114 -2.46 12.04 -3.14
C PHE A 114 -2.38 12.36 -1.64
N GLU A 115 -3.18 13.32 -1.20
CA GLU A 115 -3.30 13.68 0.22
C GLU A 115 -4.20 12.71 1.00
N ARG A 116 -5.07 11.98 0.29
CA ARG A 116 -6.01 11.03 0.87
C ARG A 116 -5.80 9.66 0.27
N HIS A 117 -5.99 8.66 1.11
CA HIS A 117 -5.93 7.26 0.73
C HIS A 117 -7.20 6.57 1.24
N CYS A 118 -7.62 5.51 0.55
CA CYS A 118 -8.64 4.60 1.04
C CYS A 118 -8.27 3.17 0.68
N VAL A 119 -8.82 2.21 1.43
CA VAL A 119 -8.77 0.80 1.05
C VAL A 119 -10.07 0.43 0.35
N ILE A 120 -9.98 -0.16 -0.83
CA ILE A 120 -11.11 -0.76 -1.52
C ILE A 120 -11.13 -2.25 -1.21
N GLY A 121 -12.11 -2.64 -0.40
CA GLY A 121 -12.17 -3.95 0.25
C GLY A 121 -13.43 -4.75 -0.05
N HIS A 122 -13.51 -5.93 0.56
CA HIS A 122 -14.66 -6.82 0.47
C HIS A 122 -14.88 -7.57 1.79
N GLY A 123 -16.12 -8.00 2.03
CA GLY A 123 -16.52 -8.71 3.23
C GLY A 123 -16.60 -7.79 4.44
N SER A 124 -15.48 -7.63 5.15
CA SER A 124 -15.37 -6.79 6.34
C SER A 124 -14.10 -5.93 6.33
N THR A 125 -14.06 -4.93 7.21
CA THR A 125 -12.87 -4.07 7.39
C THR A 125 -11.66 -4.90 7.82
N VAL A 126 -11.86 -5.82 8.78
CA VAL A 126 -10.79 -6.71 9.26
C VAL A 126 -10.25 -7.56 8.12
N GLU A 127 -11.14 -8.21 7.36
CA GLU A 127 -10.77 -9.01 6.18
C GLU A 127 -9.95 -8.20 5.18
N SER A 128 -10.44 -7.00 4.85
CA SER A 128 -9.79 -6.13 3.87
C SER A 128 -8.39 -5.70 4.33
N LEU A 129 -8.22 -5.33 5.60
CA LEU A 129 -6.92 -4.96 6.15
C LEU A 129 -5.96 -6.16 6.21
N LEU A 130 -6.43 -7.35 6.59
CA LEU A 130 -5.63 -8.58 6.54
C LEU A 130 -5.14 -8.88 5.11
N VAL A 131 -5.99 -8.68 4.10
CA VAL A 131 -5.63 -8.86 2.68
C VAL A 131 -4.59 -7.84 2.22
N ILE A 132 -4.74 -6.57 2.59
CA ILE A 132 -3.80 -5.50 2.26
C ILE A 132 -2.42 -5.74 2.90
N LEU A 133 -2.39 -6.10 4.18
CA LEU A 133 -1.14 -6.26 4.92
C LEU A 133 -0.31 -7.48 4.51
N GLN A 134 -0.91 -8.47 3.84
CA GLN A 134 -0.16 -9.57 3.22
C GLN A 134 0.74 -9.10 2.06
N ARG A 135 0.55 -7.87 1.56
CA ARG A 135 1.22 -7.34 0.37
C ARG A 135 2.14 -6.17 0.70
N PRO A 136 3.47 -6.33 0.62
CA PRO A 136 4.40 -5.24 0.92
C PRO A 136 4.19 -3.97 0.11
N TRP A 137 3.78 -4.08 -1.16
CA TRP A 137 3.52 -2.90 -1.98
C TRP A 137 2.32 -2.11 -1.50
N CYS A 138 1.24 -2.76 -1.07
CA CYS A 138 0.10 -2.08 -0.47
C CYS A 138 0.46 -1.43 0.87
N VAL A 139 1.36 -2.06 1.64
CA VAL A 139 1.92 -1.45 2.85
C VAL A 139 2.70 -0.18 2.50
N LEU A 140 3.51 -0.17 1.44
CA LEU A 140 4.23 1.03 0.99
C LEU A 140 3.29 2.13 0.45
N GLU A 141 2.22 1.77 -0.24
CA GLU A 141 1.17 2.73 -0.64
C GLU A 141 0.53 3.36 0.61
N ALA A 142 0.19 2.54 1.62
CA ALA A 142 -0.33 3.02 2.89
C ALA A 142 0.69 3.89 3.64
N CYS A 143 1.99 3.57 3.55
CA CYS A 143 3.07 4.42 4.06
C CYS A 143 3.05 5.83 3.49
N CYS A 144 2.37 6.12 2.36
CA CYS A 144 2.21 7.49 1.87
C CYS A 144 1.12 8.30 2.62
N SER A 145 0.41 7.69 3.57
CA SER A 145 -0.62 8.33 4.40
C SER A 145 -0.03 9.09 5.61
N ASN A 146 -0.89 9.73 6.41
CA ASN A 146 -0.50 10.42 7.64
C ASN A 146 0.06 9.47 8.73
N THR A 147 0.70 10.04 9.75
CA THR A 147 1.45 9.27 10.77
C THR A 147 0.52 8.44 11.65
N GLU A 148 -0.65 8.97 11.95
CA GLU A 148 -1.70 8.32 12.72
C GLU A 148 -2.16 7.02 12.05
N THR A 149 -2.34 7.05 10.72
CA THR A 149 -2.65 5.87 9.90
C THR A 149 -1.58 4.79 10.05
N ILE A 150 -0.29 5.18 9.98
CA ILE A 150 0.82 4.22 10.06
C ILE A 150 0.86 3.55 11.43
N ILE A 151 0.66 4.32 12.50
CA ILE A 151 0.62 3.78 13.87
C ILE A 151 -0.56 2.81 14.02
N ALA A 152 -1.76 3.20 13.56
CA ALA A 152 -2.94 2.35 13.65
C ALA A 152 -2.79 1.04 12.85
N LEU A 153 -2.24 1.13 11.63
CA LEU A 153 -1.96 -0.05 10.80
C LEU A 153 -0.90 -0.96 11.42
N ARG A 154 0.14 -0.37 12.04
CA ARG A 154 1.17 -1.13 12.76
C ARG A 154 0.57 -1.93 13.89
N ASP A 155 -0.30 -1.31 14.70
CA ASP A 155 -0.97 -1.99 15.81
C ASP A 155 -1.85 -3.13 15.31
N PHE A 156 -2.61 -2.91 14.24
CA PHE A 156 -3.40 -3.97 13.60
C PHE A 156 -2.49 -5.13 13.12
N ALA A 157 -1.38 -4.81 12.44
CA ALA A 157 -0.44 -5.81 11.93
C ALA A 157 0.20 -6.63 13.06
N LEU A 158 0.51 -5.99 14.20
CA LEU A 158 1.05 -6.66 15.38
C LEU A 158 0.06 -7.67 15.96
N VAL A 159 -1.23 -7.34 16.03
CA VAL A 159 -2.26 -8.28 16.49
C VAL A 159 -2.39 -9.44 15.50
N ALA A 160 -2.42 -9.19 14.20
CA ALA A 160 -2.49 -10.25 13.18
C ALA A 160 -1.27 -11.19 13.23
N ALA A 161 -0.07 -10.63 13.45
CA ALA A 161 1.18 -11.38 13.54
C ALA A 161 1.29 -12.28 14.78
N GLN A 162 0.47 -12.07 15.83
CA GLN A 162 0.44 -12.97 16.98
C GLN A 162 -0.09 -14.36 16.62
N VAL A 163 -0.93 -14.45 15.58
CA VAL A 163 -1.51 -15.72 15.11
C VAL A 163 -0.81 -16.24 13.86
N ASP A 164 -0.44 -15.35 12.93
CA ASP A 164 0.22 -15.71 11.68
C ASP A 164 1.45 -14.82 11.42
N PRO A 165 2.55 -15.05 12.16
CA PRO A 165 3.75 -14.21 12.06
C PRO A 165 4.35 -14.25 10.66
N ASP A 166 4.37 -15.42 10.01
CA ASP A 166 5.00 -15.59 8.70
C ASP A 166 4.35 -14.71 7.62
N ARG A 167 3.05 -14.48 7.69
CA ARG A 167 2.33 -13.62 6.73
C ARG A 167 2.43 -12.13 7.03
N TYR A 168 2.50 -11.76 8.29
CA TYR A 168 2.39 -10.35 8.71
C TYR A 168 3.72 -9.75 9.18
N ASP A 169 4.79 -10.52 9.33
CA ASP A 169 6.13 -10.05 9.72
C ASP A 169 6.63 -8.93 8.80
N ALA A 170 6.43 -9.06 7.49
CA ALA A 170 6.82 -8.02 6.54
C ALA A 170 6.08 -6.69 6.80
N ALA A 171 4.76 -6.74 6.98
CA ALA A 171 3.98 -5.55 7.30
C ALA A 171 4.41 -4.93 8.63
N VAL A 172 4.60 -5.75 9.66
CA VAL A 172 5.08 -5.29 10.98
C VAL A 172 6.42 -4.58 10.86
N ARG A 173 7.39 -5.16 10.14
CA ARG A 173 8.74 -4.56 9.96
C ARG A 173 8.66 -3.24 9.20
N LEU A 174 7.93 -3.20 8.09
CA LEU A 174 7.81 -2.00 7.27
C LEU A 174 7.10 -0.88 8.05
N LEU A 175 5.94 -1.15 8.65
CA LEU A 175 5.19 -0.14 9.40
C LEU A 175 5.95 0.34 10.65
N SER A 176 6.71 -0.55 11.31
CA SER A 176 7.57 -0.18 12.44
C SER A 176 8.72 0.73 12.02
N HIS A 177 9.37 0.44 10.89
CA HIS A 177 10.41 1.32 10.34
C HIS A 177 9.84 2.70 9.97
N GLU A 178 8.74 2.73 9.22
CA GLU A 178 8.09 3.98 8.80
C GLU A 178 7.71 4.83 10.01
N SER A 179 7.02 4.24 11.00
CA SER A 179 6.60 4.92 12.22
C SER A 179 7.79 5.45 13.03
N GLY A 180 8.84 4.64 13.19
CA GLY A 180 10.05 5.04 13.91
C GLY A 180 10.79 6.17 13.22
N ALA A 181 11.02 6.05 11.91
CA ALA A 181 11.76 7.05 11.13
C ALA A 181 11.05 8.41 11.07
N ARG A 182 9.70 8.43 11.02
CA ARG A 182 8.91 9.67 11.11
C ARG A 182 9.10 10.37 12.45
N GLY A 183 9.15 9.61 13.55
CA GLY A 183 9.40 10.14 14.89
C GLY A 183 10.80 10.72 15.10
N THR A 184 11.79 10.22 14.34
CA THR A 184 13.18 10.75 14.35
C THR A 184 13.30 12.02 13.50
N LEU A 185 12.66 12.07 12.32
CA LEU A 185 12.64 13.27 11.48
C LEU A 185 12.03 14.50 12.16
N GLY A 186 11.00 14.30 13.00
CA GLY A 186 10.42 15.38 13.80
C GLY A 186 11.36 15.97 14.86
N ARG A 187 12.38 15.22 15.30
CA ARG A 187 13.41 15.69 16.24
C ARG A 187 14.61 16.33 15.55
N ASP A 188 14.94 15.90 14.33
CA ASP A 188 16.15 16.32 13.60
C ASP A 188 15.95 17.48 12.61
N LEU A 189 14.73 18.02 12.47
CA LEU A 189 14.48 19.18 11.59
C LEU A 189 15.28 20.43 11.97
N ILE A 190 15.81 20.48 13.21
CA ILE A 190 16.64 21.59 13.70
C ILE A 190 18.10 21.50 13.18
N TYR A 191 18.56 20.35 12.63
CA TYR A 191 19.99 20.13 12.34
C TYR A 191 20.38 19.79 10.89
N ARG A 192 19.45 19.52 9.98
CA ARG A 192 19.81 19.08 8.61
C ARG A 192 20.00 20.24 7.63
N THR A 193 21.09 20.99 7.80
CA THR A 193 21.69 21.82 6.72
C THR A 193 23.06 21.30 6.26
N LYS A 194 23.51 20.13 6.70
CA LYS A 194 24.75 19.52 6.17
C LYS A 194 24.58 18.01 6.01
N HIS A 195 24.92 17.54 4.81
CA HIS A 195 25.08 16.14 4.44
C HIS A 195 26.11 15.44 5.32
N VAL A 196 25.76 15.09 6.55
CA VAL A 196 26.52 14.16 7.38
C VAL A 196 25.66 12.92 7.53
N CYS A 197 25.93 11.95 6.66
CA CYS A 197 25.33 10.62 6.65
C CYS A 197 25.88 9.85 7.86
N ALA A 198 25.35 10.13 9.05
CA ALA A 198 25.72 9.46 10.29
C ALA A 198 24.46 8.98 11.02
N SER A 199 23.87 7.92 10.49
CA SER A 199 23.37 6.81 11.29
C SER A 199 23.31 5.59 10.37
N ARG A 200 24.08 4.55 10.70
CA ARG A 200 24.13 3.31 9.90
C ARG A 200 23.30 2.28 10.62
N SER A 201 22.05 2.12 10.18
CA SER A 201 21.24 0.98 10.57
C SER A 201 22.05 -0.31 10.42
N SER A 202 21.92 -1.21 11.39
CA SER A 202 22.71 -2.44 11.39
C SER A 202 22.50 -3.21 10.08
N LEU A 203 23.57 -3.81 9.54
CA LEU A 203 23.46 -4.65 8.34
C LEU A 203 22.42 -5.77 8.52
N ALA A 204 22.20 -6.22 9.75
CA ALA A 204 21.16 -7.17 10.11
C ALA A 204 19.74 -6.61 9.87
N ALA A 205 19.48 -5.35 10.25
CA ALA A 205 18.20 -4.69 9.99
C ALA A 205 17.94 -4.54 8.48
N VAL A 206 18.95 -4.14 7.71
CA VAL A 206 18.87 -4.02 6.25
C VAL A 206 18.58 -5.37 5.60
N ARG A 207 19.32 -6.43 5.99
CA ARG A 207 19.10 -7.79 5.49
C ARG A 207 17.71 -8.29 5.84
N SER A 208 17.24 -8.01 7.04
CA SER A 208 15.92 -8.44 7.50
C SER A 208 14.81 -7.82 6.64
N ILE A 209 14.84 -6.51 6.39
CA ILE A 209 13.83 -5.86 5.54
C ILE A 209 13.97 -6.29 4.07
N TYR A 210 15.18 -6.50 3.57
CA TYR A 210 15.38 -7.04 2.23
C TYR A 210 14.72 -8.41 2.07
N VAL A 211 14.94 -9.33 3.02
CA VAL A 211 14.32 -10.67 3.00
C VAL A 211 12.81 -10.57 3.08
N ALA A 212 12.29 -9.79 4.04
CA ALA A 212 10.86 -9.63 4.26
C ALA A 212 10.13 -9.03 3.05
N SER A 213 10.73 -8.01 2.41
CA SER A 213 10.19 -7.38 1.20
C SER A 213 10.32 -8.25 -0.04
N THR A 214 11.36 -9.09 -0.17
CA THR A 214 11.60 -9.88 -1.39
C THR A 214 10.82 -11.20 -1.40
N LEU A 215 10.76 -11.92 -0.28
CA LEU A 215 10.08 -13.22 -0.22
C LEU A 215 8.57 -13.12 -0.48
N THR A 216 7.96 -12.03 -0.03
CA THR A 216 6.52 -11.76 -0.21
C THR A 216 6.23 -11.01 -1.52
N ALA A 217 7.22 -10.31 -2.10
CA ALA A 217 7.10 -9.60 -3.38
C ALA A 217 7.33 -10.45 -4.63
N VAL A 218 7.55 -11.77 -4.52
CA VAL A 218 7.73 -12.67 -5.69
C VAL A 218 6.57 -12.55 -6.71
N THR A 219 5.39 -12.11 -6.26
CA THR A 219 4.20 -11.90 -7.09
C THR A 219 3.98 -10.45 -7.55
N SER A 220 4.89 -9.52 -7.24
CA SER A 220 4.79 -8.12 -7.66
C SER A 220 5.58 -7.87 -8.96
N TYR A 221 4.95 -7.18 -9.91
CA TYR A 221 5.61 -6.66 -11.11
C TYR A 221 6.69 -5.61 -10.79
N ASN A 222 6.73 -5.08 -9.56
CA ASN A 222 7.66 -4.05 -9.11
C ASN A 222 8.67 -4.55 -8.06
N ARG A 223 8.92 -5.87 -7.99
CA ARG A 223 9.81 -6.49 -6.96
C ARG A 223 11.14 -5.76 -6.76
N PHE A 224 11.77 -5.29 -7.84
CA PHE A 224 13.05 -4.58 -7.79
C PHE A 224 12.93 -3.28 -6.99
N TRP A 225 11.93 -2.46 -7.31
CA TRP A 225 11.71 -1.17 -6.65
C TRP A 225 11.30 -1.34 -5.20
N LEU A 226 10.50 -2.35 -4.88
CA LEU A 226 10.14 -2.66 -3.49
C LEU A 226 11.38 -2.93 -2.65
N SER A 227 12.24 -3.86 -3.08
CA SER A 227 13.47 -4.16 -2.35
C SER A 227 14.40 -2.96 -2.28
N LEU A 228 14.57 -2.21 -3.38
CA LEU A 228 15.45 -1.04 -3.43
C LEU A 228 15.00 0.05 -2.47
N ILE A 229 13.72 0.48 -2.55
CA ILE A 229 13.16 1.53 -1.69
C ILE A 229 13.26 1.10 -0.23
N CYS A 230 12.85 -0.13 0.07
CA CYS A 230 12.87 -0.64 1.44
C CYS A 230 14.29 -0.69 2.02
N THR A 231 15.26 -1.23 1.27
CA THR A 231 16.65 -1.33 1.70
C THR A 231 17.30 0.05 1.85
N CYS A 232 17.10 0.97 0.89
CA CYS A 232 17.68 2.30 0.95
C CYS A 232 17.13 3.12 2.11
N ALA A 233 15.81 3.14 2.30
CA ALA A 233 15.15 3.86 3.38
C ALA A 233 15.66 3.40 4.77
N VAL A 234 15.82 2.10 4.96
CA VAL A 234 16.36 1.53 6.21
C VAL A 234 17.83 1.87 6.37
N TYR A 235 18.62 1.70 5.32
CA TYR A 235 20.06 1.97 5.39
C TYR A 235 20.37 3.41 5.81
N VAL A 236 19.58 4.37 5.31
CA VAL A 236 19.75 5.81 5.61
C VAL A 236 18.81 6.34 6.69
N GLU A 237 18.03 5.45 7.33
CA GLU A 237 17.11 5.76 8.44
C GLU A 237 16.10 6.88 8.14
N ILE A 238 15.50 6.83 6.96
CA ILE A 238 14.40 7.73 6.58
C ILE A 238 13.11 6.92 6.30
N PRO A 239 11.94 7.56 6.40
CA PRO A 239 10.66 6.95 6.03
C PRO A 239 10.67 6.53 4.55
N PHE A 240 9.97 5.45 4.24
CA PHE A 240 9.72 5.03 2.86
C PHE A 240 8.97 6.10 2.09
N SER A 241 7.99 6.74 2.73
CA SER A 241 7.24 7.86 2.13
C SER A 241 8.15 9.00 1.68
N GLU A 242 9.19 9.30 2.46
CA GLU A 242 10.16 10.35 2.14
C GLU A 242 11.07 9.94 0.96
N VAL A 243 11.51 8.67 0.90
CA VAL A 243 12.25 8.16 -0.27
C VAL A 243 11.41 8.30 -1.53
N VAL A 244 10.15 7.87 -1.47
CA VAL A 244 9.23 7.93 -2.63
C VAL A 244 8.98 9.38 -3.04
N ARG A 245 8.80 10.28 -2.08
CA ARG A 245 8.62 11.72 -2.33
C ARG A 245 9.83 12.34 -3.02
N GLN A 246 11.04 12.02 -2.56
CA GLN A 246 12.28 12.49 -3.19
C GLN A 246 12.43 11.94 -4.62
N MET A 247 12.19 10.64 -4.81
CA MET A 247 12.20 10.03 -6.15
C MET A 247 11.22 10.73 -7.10
N ARG A 248 10.02 11.07 -6.62
CA ARG A 248 9.01 11.82 -7.39
C ARG A 248 9.50 13.21 -7.74
N ASP A 249 10.01 13.96 -6.77
CA ASP A 249 10.43 15.35 -6.93
C ASP A 249 11.60 15.44 -7.94
N ASP A 250 12.56 14.51 -7.87
CA ASP A 250 13.67 14.39 -8.83
C ASP A 250 13.18 14.09 -10.26
N LEU A 251 12.21 13.19 -10.41
CA LEU A 251 11.63 12.86 -11.71
C LEU A 251 10.87 14.03 -12.34
N MET A 252 10.17 14.83 -11.52
CA MET A 252 9.48 16.03 -11.98
C MET A 252 10.46 17.11 -12.43
N LEU A 253 11.53 17.31 -11.68
CA LEU A 253 12.60 18.25 -12.00
C LEU A 253 13.29 17.88 -13.33
N LEU A 254 13.61 16.60 -13.54
CA LEU A 254 14.19 16.11 -14.78
C LEU A 254 13.27 16.34 -16.00
N ARG A 255 11.95 16.17 -15.84
CA ARG A 255 10.98 16.47 -16.90
C ARG A 255 10.90 17.96 -17.22
N GLN A 256 10.97 18.82 -16.21
CA GLN A 256 10.96 20.27 -16.41
C GLN A 256 12.21 20.74 -17.17
N ILE A 257 13.38 20.22 -16.81
CA ILE A 257 14.64 20.54 -17.51
C ILE A 257 14.61 20.00 -18.94
N GLY A 258 14.16 18.77 -19.16
CA GLY A 258 14.05 18.17 -20.50
C GLY A 258 13.11 18.94 -21.44
N ASN A 259 12.03 19.53 -20.91
CA ASN A 259 11.10 20.36 -21.68
C ASN A 259 11.57 21.80 -21.92
N GLN A 260 12.63 22.25 -21.26
CA GLN A 260 13.25 23.57 -21.50
C GLN A 260 14.43 23.49 -22.49
N VAL A 261 14.94 22.29 -22.76
CA VAL A 261 16.08 22.03 -23.65
C VAL A 261 15.63 21.57 -25.06
N MET A 262 14.33 21.37 -25.27
CA MET A 262 13.69 21.21 -26.58
C MET A 262 12.85 22.44 -26.93
#